data_AF-A0A835PC39-F1
#
_entry.id   AF-A0A835PC39-F1
#
_cell.length_a   1.000
_cell.length_b   1.000
_cell.length_c   1.000
_cell.angle_alpha   90.00
_cell.angle_beta   90.00
_cell.angle_gamma   90.00
#
_symmetry.space_group_name_H-M   'P 1'
#
loop_
_entity.id
_entity.type
_entity.pdbx_description
1 polymer ?
#
loop_
_entity_poly.entity_id
_entity_poly.type
_entity_poly.pdbx_seq_one_letter_code
_entity_poly.pdbx_strand_id
1 'polypeptide(L)'
;MIFLAFQRGFAHGDVVYSIVDPSKQFGRVVEVSMVVDLETSMGELIEGVNSKSLSDYVPFIRDFVVHGSWLGRVSRVFDQVSVLLNNGSICDMIVEDPDDVVPLTPSLFVDDSHLFYYPGGAC
;
A
#
# COMPACT_ATOMS: atom_id res chain seq x y z
N MET A 1 -17.47 0.05 7.61
CA MET A 1 -17.71 -0.87 6.49
C MET A 1 -17.95 -0.03 5.24
N ILE A 2 -16.95 0.12 4.36
CA ILE A 2 -17.13 0.75 3.04
C ILE A 2 -16.42 -0.15 2.04
N PHE A 3 -17.17 -1.05 1.43
CA PHE A 3 -16.77 -1.71 0.20
C PHE A 3 -17.20 -0.79 -0.95
N LEU A 4 -16.30 0.05 -1.45
CA LEU A 4 -16.40 0.51 -2.83
C LEU A 4 -15.97 -0.66 -3.71
N ALA A 5 -16.85 -1.65 -3.82
CA ALA A 5 -16.75 -2.66 -4.87
C ALA A 5 -17.06 -1.94 -6.17
N PHE A 6 -16.03 -1.49 -6.89
CA PHE A 6 -16.19 -1.06 -8.28
C PHE A 6 -16.73 -2.27 -9.03
N GLN A 7 -18.02 -2.23 -9.35
CA GLN A 7 -18.68 -3.28 -10.10
C GLN A 7 -18.10 -3.21 -11.52
N ARG A 8 -17.09 -4.05 -11.81
CA ARG A 8 -16.50 -4.16 -13.14
C ARG A 8 -17.61 -4.53 -14.12
N GLY A 9 -18.02 -3.58 -14.96
CA GLY A 9 -19.05 -3.80 -15.98
C GLY A 9 -18.61 -4.81 -17.03
N PHE A 10 -17.33 -4.78 -17.41
CA PHE A 10 -16.72 -5.71 -18.38
C PHE A 10 -15.37 -6.22 -17.87
N ALA A 11 -15.08 -7.47 -18.16
CA ALA A 11 -13.81 -8.15 -17.87
C ALA A 11 -13.17 -8.67 -19.16
N HIS A 12 -11.85 -8.89 -19.11
CA HIS A 12 -11.14 -9.54 -20.21
C HIS A 12 -11.77 -10.90 -20.52
N GLY A 13 -12.12 -11.12 -21.78
CA GLY A 13 -12.75 -12.35 -22.26
C GLY A 13 -14.26 -12.26 -22.44
N ASP A 14 -14.92 -11.23 -21.91
CA ASP A 14 -16.36 -11.05 -22.10
C ASP A 14 -16.70 -10.89 -23.59
N VAL A 15 -17.82 -11.48 -24.00
CA VAL A 15 -18.37 -11.34 -25.34
C VAL A 15 -19.31 -10.16 -25.36
N VAL A 16 -19.00 -9.16 -26.17
CA VAL A 16 -19.72 -7.88 -26.23
C VAL A 16 -19.98 -7.51 -27.69
N TYR A 17 -20.82 -6.50 -27.92
CA TYR A 17 -20.91 -5.84 -29.22
C TYR A 17 -20.88 -4.33 -29.02
N SER A 18 -20.41 -3.60 -30.02
CA SER A 18 -20.40 -2.14 -29.96
C SER A 18 -21.79 -1.58 -30.26
N ILE A 19 -22.29 -0.68 -29.41
CA ILE A 19 -23.58 -0.01 -29.63
C ILE A 19 -23.54 1.01 -30.77
N VAL A 20 -22.35 1.51 -31.12
CA VAL A 20 -22.15 2.45 -32.23
C VAL A 20 -21.88 1.73 -33.55
N ASP A 21 -21.54 0.44 -33.51
CA ASP A 21 -21.32 -0.36 -34.70
C ASP A 21 -22.67 -0.84 -35.28
N PRO A 22 -23.10 -0.33 -36.45
CA PRO A 22 -24.37 -0.70 -37.05
C PRO A 22 -24.43 -2.18 -37.47
N SER A 23 -23.28 -2.84 -37.64
CA SER A 23 -23.24 -4.27 -37.99
C SER A 23 -23.57 -5.18 -36.80
N LYS A 24 -23.51 -4.65 -35.57
CA LYS A 24 -23.66 -5.38 -34.31
C LYS A 24 -22.80 -6.63 -34.24
N GLN A 25 -21.60 -6.58 -34.82
CA GLN A 25 -20.69 -7.71 -34.76
C GLN A 25 -20.27 -7.97 -33.31
N PHE A 26 -20.26 -9.25 -32.92
CA PHE A 26 -19.73 -9.66 -31.63
C PHE A 26 -18.20 -9.54 -31.63
N GLY A 27 -17.67 -9.01 -30.55
CA GLY A 27 -16.25 -8.97 -30.22
C GLY A 27 -15.99 -9.58 -28.85
N ARG A 28 -14.72 -9.80 -28.55
CA ARG A 28 -14.26 -10.20 -27.22
C ARG A 28 -13.50 -9.05 -26.61
N VAL A 29 -13.73 -8.77 -25.33
CA VAL A 29 -12.94 -7.79 -24.58
C VAL A 29 -11.52 -8.32 -24.45
N VAL A 30 -10.56 -7.62 -25.05
CA VAL A 30 -9.12 -7.97 -25.01
C VAL A 30 -8.33 -7.11 -24.04
N GLU A 31 -8.87 -5.97 -23.63
CA GLU A 31 -8.20 -5.02 -22.75
C GLU A 31 -9.25 -4.14 -22.07
N VAL A 32 -9.02 -3.80 -20.79
CA VAL A 32 -9.89 -2.89 -20.04
C VAL A 32 -9.01 -1.85 -19.37
N SER A 33 -9.09 -0.61 -19.83
CA SER A 33 -8.49 0.54 -19.16
C SER A 33 -9.52 1.26 -18.32
N MET A 34 -9.17 1.63 -17.08
CA MET A 34 -9.98 2.50 -16.25
C MET A 34 -9.31 3.86 -16.13
N VAL A 35 -10.13 4.90 -16.07
CA VAL A 35 -9.71 6.27 -15.76
C VAL A 35 -10.37 6.64 -14.45
N VAL A 36 -9.59 7.15 -13.50
CA VAL A 36 -10.02 7.50 -12.16
C VAL A 36 -9.56 8.90 -11.80
N ASP A 37 -10.32 9.54 -10.92
CA ASP A 37 -9.92 10.80 -10.30
C ASP A 37 -9.41 10.49 -8.89
N LEU A 38 -8.31 11.14 -8.48
CA LEU A 38 -7.67 10.95 -7.18
C LEU A 38 -7.88 12.19 -6.31
N GLU A 39 -8.10 11.99 -5.03
CA GLU A 39 -8.03 13.05 -4.02
C GLU A 39 -6.75 12.87 -3.20
N THR A 40 -5.93 13.92 -3.11
CA THR A 40 -4.69 13.90 -2.33
C THR A 40 -4.99 14.05 -0.83
N SER A 41 -4.00 13.77 0.02
CA SER A 41 -4.12 14.01 1.48
C SER A 41 -4.36 15.48 1.83
N MET A 42 -4.10 16.40 0.89
CA MET A 42 -4.34 17.84 1.02
C MET A 42 -5.70 18.27 0.46
N GLY A 43 -6.52 17.33 -0.04
CA GLY A 43 -7.83 17.59 -0.65
C GLY A 43 -7.77 18.10 -2.08
N GLU A 44 -6.61 18.02 -2.74
CA GLU A 44 -6.48 18.38 -4.16
C GLU A 44 -6.98 17.25 -5.04
N LEU A 45 -7.64 17.58 -6.14
CA LEU A 45 -8.23 16.61 -7.06
C LEU A 45 -7.37 16.48 -8.32
N ILE A 46 -6.91 15.27 -8.61
CA ILE A 46 -6.14 14.92 -9.81
C ILE A 46 -7.05 14.08 -10.71
N GLU A 47 -7.55 14.69 -11.78
CA GLU A 47 -8.51 14.06 -12.69
C GLU A 47 -7.84 13.23 -13.78
N GLY A 48 -8.57 12.24 -14.30
CA GLY A 48 -8.23 11.61 -15.57
C GLY A 48 -7.04 10.65 -15.51
N VAL A 49 -6.72 10.10 -14.34
CA VAL A 49 -5.56 9.23 -14.17
C VAL A 49 -5.86 7.82 -14.66
N ASN A 50 -5.00 7.28 -15.53
CA ASN A 50 -5.13 5.91 -15.98
C ASN A 50 -4.81 4.94 -14.83
N SER A 51 -5.65 3.94 -14.60
CA SER A 51 -5.43 2.97 -13.52
C SER A 51 -4.13 2.17 -13.68
N LYS A 52 -3.59 2.06 -14.89
CA LYS A 52 -2.31 1.39 -15.16
C LYS A 52 -1.08 2.17 -14.70
N SER A 53 -1.22 3.47 -14.45
CA SER A 53 -0.13 4.30 -13.90
C SER A 53 -0.19 4.43 -12.39
N LEU A 54 -1.08 3.70 -11.72
CA LEU A 54 -1.21 3.69 -10.27
C LEU A 54 -0.51 2.46 -9.68
N SER A 55 0.16 2.67 -8.55
CA SER A 55 0.67 1.60 -7.70
C SER A 55 -0.01 1.70 -6.34
N ASP A 56 -0.36 0.57 -5.75
CA ASP A 56 -0.87 0.55 -4.39
C ASP A 56 0.18 1.06 -3.41
N TYR A 57 -0.20 2.00 -2.55
CA TYR A 57 0.64 2.47 -1.45
C TYR A 57 0.94 1.34 -0.45
N VAL A 58 -0.01 0.43 -0.25
CA VAL A 58 0.20 -0.83 0.48
C VAL A 58 -0.32 -1.99 -0.37
N PRO A 59 0.55 -2.75 -1.06
CA PRO A 59 0.15 -3.77 -2.04
C PRO A 59 -0.64 -4.94 -1.44
N PHE A 60 -0.76 -5.01 -0.12
CA PHE A 60 -1.34 -6.16 0.59
C PHE A 60 -2.71 -5.90 1.22
N ILE A 61 -3.12 -4.63 1.41
CA ILE A 61 -4.30 -4.34 2.24
C ILE A 61 -5.63 -4.66 1.53
N ARG A 62 -5.63 -4.76 0.19
CA ARG A 62 -6.87 -4.96 -0.59
C ARG A 62 -7.00 -6.31 -1.27
N ASP A 63 -5.96 -7.16 -1.19
CA ASP A 63 -5.88 -8.37 -2.02
C ASP A 63 -5.97 -9.67 -1.22
N PHE A 64 -6.43 -10.72 -1.92
CA PHE A 64 -6.23 -12.09 -1.49
C PHE A 64 -4.78 -12.46 -1.78
N VAL A 65 -4.08 -12.96 -0.77
CA VAL A 65 -2.68 -13.39 -0.91
C VAL A 65 -2.61 -14.90 -1.10
N VAL A 66 -1.67 -15.35 -1.93
CA VAL A 66 -1.38 -16.76 -2.13
C VAL A 66 -0.04 -17.08 -1.50
N HIS A 67 -0.03 -18.06 -0.59
CA HIS A 67 1.19 -18.62 -0.01
C HIS A 67 1.23 -20.13 -0.23
N GLY A 68 2.07 -20.57 -1.18
CA GLY A 68 2.06 -21.95 -1.65
C GLY A 68 0.71 -22.32 -2.26
N SER A 69 0.01 -23.29 -1.67
CA SER A 69 -1.32 -23.73 -2.10
C SER A 69 -2.49 -23.06 -1.34
N TRP A 70 -2.20 -22.06 -0.49
CA TRP A 70 -3.21 -21.44 0.37
C TRP A 70 -3.60 -20.06 -0.13
N LEU A 71 -4.91 -19.81 -0.25
CA LEU A 71 -5.50 -18.50 -0.52
C LEU A 71 -5.97 -17.88 0.81
N GLY A 72 -5.51 -16.68 1.13
CA GLY A 72 -5.84 -15.96 2.36
C GLY A 72 -6.21 -14.50 2.12
N ARG A 73 -6.70 -13.83 3.16
CA ARG A 73 -6.89 -12.37 3.18
C ARG A 73 -5.93 -11.77 4.19
N VAL A 74 -5.32 -10.65 3.83
CA VAL A 74 -4.43 -9.92 4.74
C VAL A 74 -5.26 -9.28 5.85
N SER A 75 -4.95 -9.65 7.10
CA SER A 75 -5.63 -9.10 8.27
C SER A 75 -4.95 -7.84 8.81
N ARG A 76 -3.61 -7.78 8.72
CA ARG A 76 -2.78 -6.68 9.21
C ARG A 76 -1.43 -6.71 8.50
N VAL A 77 -0.84 -5.54 8.29
CA VAL A 77 0.53 -5.35 7.77
C VAL A 77 1.29 -4.58 8.84
N PHE A 78 2.55 -4.95 9.05
CA PHE A 78 3.45 -4.25 9.94
C PHE A 78 4.73 -3.87 9.21
N ASP A 79 5.32 -2.75 9.60
CA ASP A 79 6.62 -2.33 9.10
C ASP A 79 7.72 -2.92 10.00
N GLN A 80 8.73 -3.52 9.39
CA GLN A 80 9.95 -3.92 10.09
C GLN A 80 10.96 -2.79 9.99
N VAL A 81 11.40 -2.30 11.15
CA VAL A 81 12.43 -1.27 11.25
C VAL A 81 13.70 -1.92 11.80
N SER A 82 14.82 -1.70 11.12
CA SER A 82 16.15 -2.12 11.56
C SER A 82 16.95 -0.92 12.06
N VAL A 83 17.33 -0.93 13.33
CA VAL A 83 18.07 0.15 13.99
C VAL A 83 19.52 -0.28 14.18
N LEU A 84 20.46 0.48 13.60
CA LEU A 84 21.89 0.31 13.88
C LEU A 84 22.24 1.00 15.20
N LEU A 85 22.65 0.20 16.18
CA LEU A 85 23.06 0.68 17.49
C LEU A 85 24.51 1.17 17.47
N ASN A 86 24.86 2.02 18.45
CA ASN A 86 26.20 2.60 18.60
C ASN A 86 27.32 1.56 18.78
N ASN A 87 27.00 0.36 19.26
CA ASN A 87 27.92 -0.77 19.39
C ASN A 87 28.09 -1.58 18.08
N GLY A 88 27.47 -1.13 16.98
CA GLY A 88 27.51 -1.78 15.67
C GLY A 88 26.55 -2.95 15.50
N SER A 89 25.76 -3.30 16.53
CA SER A 89 24.70 -4.32 16.39
C SER A 89 23.45 -3.75 15.72
N ILE A 90 22.68 -4.61 15.06
CA ILE A 90 21.41 -4.25 14.42
C ILE A 90 20.28 -4.80 15.29
N CYS A 91 19.33 -3.95 15.64
CA CYS A 91 18.11 -4.32 16.34
C CYS A 91 16.94 -4.25 15.35
N ASP A 92 16.30 -5.38 15.08
CA ASP A 92 15.09 -5.44 14.26
C ASP A 92 13.85 -5.36 15.16
N MET A 93 12.92 -4.47 14.83
CA MET A 93 11.68 -4.28 15.57
C MET A 93 10.50 -4.15 14.61
N ILE A 94 9.36 -4.69 15.04
CA ILE A 94 8.10 -4.54 14.34
C ILE A 94 7.38 -3.33 14.92
N VAL A 95 7.00 -2.40 14.06
CA VAL A 95 6.33 -1.16 14.45
C VAL A 95 4.84 -1.30 14.13
N GLU A 96 3.99 -1.22 15.16
CA GLU A 96 2.53 -1.24 14.96
C GLU A 96 1.97 0.17 14.73
N ASP A 97 2.52 1.18 15.43
CA ASP A 97 2.17 2.59 15.29
C ASP A 97 3.41 3.42 14.90
N PRO A 98 3.35 4.32 13.90
CA PRO A 98 4.44 5.22 13.57
C PRO A 98 5.00 6.00 14.78
N ASP A 99 4.18 6.27 15.79
CA ASP A 99 4.58 6.95 17.03
C ASP A 99 5.42 6.06 17.98
N ASP A 100 5.48 4.74 17.76
CA ASP A 100 6.35 3.82 18.50
C ASP A 100 7.84 4.08 18.21
N VAL A 101 8.15 4.80 17.12
CA VAL A 101 9.51 5.22 16.77
C VAL A 101 9.61 6.73 16.77
N VAL A 102 10.15 7.28 17.86
CA VAL A 102 10.35 8.73 17.99
C VAL A 102 11.70 9.14 17.38
N PRO A 103 11.72 9.95 16.31
CA PRO A 103 12.96 10.50 15.80
C PRO A 103 13.56 11.47 16.82
N LEU A 104 14.78 11.19 17.28
CA LEU A 104 15.51 12.13 18.13
C LEU A 104 16.15 13.21 17.26
N THR A 105 15.81 14.48 17.51
CA THR A 105 16.44 15.62 16.86
C THR A 105 17.87 15.80 17.38
N PRO A 106 18.89 15.97 16.52
CA PRO A 106 20.30 16.05 16.93
C PRO A 106 20.65 17.20 17.89
N SER A 107 19.76 18.17 18.08
CA SER A 107 19.98 19.36 18.91
C SER A 107 20.02 19.10 20.42
N LEU A 108 19.68 17.88 20.87
CA LEU A 108 19.69 17.52 22.30
C LEU A 108 21.03 16.94 22.79
N PHE A 109 22.03 16.75 21.90
CA PHE A 109 23.32 16.16 22.25
C PHE A 109 24.43 17.18 22.58
N VAL A 110 24.07 18.43 22.92
CA VAL A 110 25.04 19.52 23.17
C VAL A 110 25.50 19.60 24.64
N ASP A 111 25.03 18.73 25.54
CA ASP A 111 25.57 18.70 26.90
C ASP A 111 25.98 17.31 27.36
N ASP A 112 27.22 17.24 27.82
CA ASP A 112 28.10 16.09 27.91
C ASP A 112 27.80 15.28 29.19
N SER A 113 26.59 14.74 29.32
CA SER A 113 26.26 13.88 30.47
C SER A 113 25.28 12.76 30.15
N HIS A 114 25.82 11.54 30.07
CA HIS A 114 25.19 10.27 30.43
C HIS A 114 23.69 10.11 30.16
N LEU A 115 23.29 10.01 28.89
CA LEU A 115 21.98 9.45 28.53
C LEU A 115 22.16 8.05 27.94
N PHE A 116 22.58 7.13 28.80
CA PHE A 116 22.45 5.69 28.56
C PHE A 116 20.98 5.29 28.74
N TYR A 117 20.12 5.59 27.77
CA TYR A 117 18.82 4.92 27.68
C TYR A 117 19.05 3.52 27.12
N TYR A 118 19.32 2.57 28.01
CA TYR A 118 19.14 1.15 27.75
C TYR A 118 17.76 0.76 28.26
N PRO A 119 16.71 0.69 27.42
CA PRO A 119 15.52 -0.06 27.78
C PRO A 119 15.95 -1.53 27.80
N GLY A 120 16.36 -1.98 28.99
CA GLY A 120 16.73 -3.38 29.20
C GLY A 120 15.52 -4.27 28.97
N GLY A 121 15.67 -5.23 28.05
CA GLY A 121 14.81 -6.41 28.02
C GLY A 121 14.45 -6.91 26.63
N ALA A 122 15.36 -7.69 26.04
CA ALA A 122 15.18 -8.62 24.92
C ALA A 122 14.64 -8.08 23.58
N CYS A 123 15.48 -8.25 22.54
CA CYS A 123 15.01 -8.42 21.17
C CYS A 123 14.13 -9.68 21.06
#